data_AF-A0A7C1IXA2-F1
#
_entry.id   AF-A0A7C1IXA2-F1
#
_cell.length_a   1.000
_cell.length_b   1.000
_cell.length_c   1.000
_cell.angle_alpha   90.00
_cell.angle_beta   90.00
_cell.angle_gamma   90.00
#
_symmetry.space_group_name_H-M   'P 1'
#
loop_
_entity.id
_entity.type
_entity.pdbx_description
1 polymer ?
#
loop_
_entity_poly.entity_id
_entity_poly.type
_entity_poly.pdbx_seq_one_letter_code
_entity_poly.pdbx_strand_id
1 'polypeptide(L)'
;MSRPFQFCTQYHLVTLLGIKAKNPYELLEGIRKVPPSSIYYHTHRFLQQHHYLSPEPPNDFAYWLTNVLNIKELGELFASVDTPAFLNMEALRSRFVDLLECWLAENKYAVDCPPGQEFYFTACRTFVLPLPYTAGDLEEFAEVLEKISINSLYFHVFEARMRLEKEEN
;
A
#
# COMPACT_ATOMS: atom_id res chain seq x y z
N MET A 1 -36.35 -6.98 -0.74
CA MET A 1 -36.05 -5.67 -1.35
C MET A 1 -34.55 -5.52 -1.38
N SER A 2 -33.96 -5.21 -2.55
CA SER A 2 -32.52 -4.93 -2.64
C SER A 2 -32.21 -3.63 -1.92
N ARG A 3 -31.12 -3.56 -1.15
CA ARG A 3 -30.66 -2.30 -0.55
C ARG A 3 -29.96 -1.49 -1.65
N PRO A 4 -30.21 -0.18 -1.76
CA PRO A 4 -29.49 0.65 -2.73
C PRO A 4 -27.99 0.66 -2.39
N PHE A 5 -27.15 0.79 -3.42
CA PHE A 5 -25.70 0.90 -3.28
C PHE A 5 -25.37 2.25 -2.62
N GLN A 6 -24.66 2.21 -1.49
CA GLN A 6 -24.26 3.41 -0.75
C GLN A 6 -22.83 3.81 -1.16
N PHE A 7 -22.68 5.01 -1.71
CA PHE A 7 -21.35 5.52 -2.02
C PHE A 7 -20.66 6.02 -0.75
N CYS A 8 -19.36 5.74 -0.62
CA CYS A 8 -18.51 6.15 0.49
C CYS A 8 -17.23 6.76 -0.08
N THR A 9 -16.62 7.65 0.70
CA THR A 9 -15.28 8.17 0.45
C THR A 9 -14.36 7.82 1.62
N GLN A 10 -13.07 8.05 1.43
CA GLN A 10 -12.06 7.77 2.44
C GLN A 10 -11.10 8.93 2.67
N TYR A 11 -10.64 9.04 3.92
CA TYR A 11 -9.58 9.95 4.33
C TYR A 11 -8.54 9.22 5.16
N HIS A 12 -7.27 9.54 4.96
CA HIS A 12 -6.16 8.91 5.67
C HIS A 12 -5.49 9.90 6.61
N LEU A 13 -5.50 9.60 7.91
CA LEU A 13 -4.65 10.29 8.88
C LEU A 13 -3.30 9.60 8.92
N VAL A 14 -2.25 10.33 8.53
CA VAL A 14 -0.88 9.81 8.46
C VAL A 14 -0.21 9.92 9.82
N THR A 15 0.57 8.92 10.20
CA THR A 15 1.31 8.91 11.47
C THR A 15 2.69 8.33 11.25
N LEU A 16 3.72 9.12 11.56
CA LEU A 16 5.10 8.64 11.59
C LEU A 16 5.28 7.72 12.81
N LEU A 17 5.87 6.54 12.62
CA LEU A 17 6.01 5.56 13.70
C LEU A 17 7.28 5.75 14.55
N GLY A 18 8.20 6.63 14.12
CA GLY A 18 9.50 6.79 14.77
C GLY A 18 10.45 5.60 14.56
N ILE A 19 10.05 4.62 13.74
CA ILE A 19 10.88 3.48 13.33
C ILE A 19 11.51 3.85 11.98
N LYS A 20 12.82 3.61 11.86
CA LYS A 20 13.56 3.82 10.62
C LYS A 20 14.44 2.62 10.28
N ALA A 21 14.79 2.49 9.02
CA ALA A 21 15.77 1.52 8.54
C ALA A 21 16.82 2.20 7.69
N LYS A 22 18.09 1.90 7.95
CA LYS A 22 19.22 2.41 7.15
C LYS A 22 19.79 1.37 6.17
N ASN A 23 19.42 0.10 6.31
CA ASN A 23 19.90 -0.99 5.47
C ASN A 23 18.82 -2.10 5.38
N PRO A 24 19.01 -3.12 4.52
CA PRO A 24 18.02 -4.18 4.32
C PRO A 24 17.75 -5.03 5.57
N TYR A 25 18.73 -5.20 6.49
CA TYR A 25 18.49 -5.92 7.75
C TYR A 25 17.54 -5.15 8.66
N GLU A 26 17.73 -3.83 8.80
CA GLU A 26 16.82 -2.99 9.56
C GLU A 26 15.45 -2.86 8.87
N LEU A 27 15.41 -2.89 7.54
CA LEU A 27 14.15 -2.90 6.79
C LEU A 27 13.35 -4.17 7.11
N LEU A 28 14.01 -5.33 7.12
CA LEU A 28 13.39 -6.61 7.51
C LEU A 28 12.81 -6.54 8.92
N GLU A 29 13.62 -6.08 9.88
CA GLU A 29 13.18 -5.93 11.26
C GLU A 29 12.03 -4.92 11.42
N GLY A 30 12.06 -3.84 10.65
CA GLY A 30 10.99 -2.84 10.63
C GLY A 30 9.69 -3.42 10.08
N ILE A 31 9.74 -4.08 8.91
CA ILE A 31 8.57 -4.71 8.26
C ILE A 31 7.89 -5.72 9.21
N ARG A 32 8.68 -6.50 9.96
CA ARG A 32 8.16 -7.46 10.96
C ARG A 32 7.44 -6.79 12.14
N LYS A 33 7.88 -5.59 12.56
CA LYS A 33 7.42 -4.93 13.79
C LYS A 33 6.28 -3.93 13.58
N VAL A 34 6.23 -3.29 12.41
CA VAL A 34 5.26 -2.23 12.16
C VAL A 34 3.83 -2.77 12.04
N PRO A 35 2.80 -1.99 12.43
CA PRO A 35 1.41 -2.40 12.27
C PRO A 35 1.04 -2.62 10.79
N PRO A 36 -0.01 -3.42 10.50
CA PRO A 36 -0.45 -3.68 9.12
C PRO A 36 -0.78 -2.42 8.33
N SER A 37 -1.23 -1.37 9.01
CA SER A 37 -1.49 -0.05 8.44
C SER A 37 -0.25 0.65 7.86
N SER A 38 0.95 0.25 8.29
CA SER A 38 2.20 0.72 7.69
C SER A 38 2.52 -0.01 6.39
N ILE A 39 2.31 -1.32 6.35
CA ILE A 39 2.45 -2.11 5.12
C ILE A 39 1.48 -1.59 4.05
N TYR A 40 0.23 -1.33 4.44
CA TYR A 40 -0.76 -0.71 3.57
C TYR A 40 -0.32 0.68 3.07
N TYR A 41 0.23 1.52 3.95
CA TYR A 41 0.69 2.87 3.59
C TYR A 41 1.78 2.82 2.51
N HIS A 42 2.81 1.99 2.71
CA HIS A 42 3.96 1.90 1.81
C HIS A 42 3.70 1.11 0.52
N THR A 43 2.50 0.54 0.34
CA THR A 43 2.13 -0.25 -0.85
C THR A 43 0.90 0.32 -1.55
N HIS A 44 -0.30 0.05 -1.04
CA HIS A 44 -1.56 0.40 -1.66
C HIS A 44 -1.76 1.91 -1.72
N ARG A 45 -1.53 2.60 -0.59
CA ARG A 45 -1.65 4.05 -0.56
C ARG A 45 -0.60 4.72 -1.43
N PHE A 46 0.61 4.16 -1.48
CA PHE A 46 1.66 4.64 -2.37
C PHE A 46 1.20 4.63 -3.84
N LEU A 47 0.57 3.54 -4.29
CA LEU A 47 -0.04 3.46 -5.63
C LEU A 47 -1.13 4.52 -5.84
N GLN A 48 -2.00 4.74 -4.86
CA GLN A 48 -3.05 5.77 -4.97
C GLN A 48 -2.45 7.18 -5.12
N GLN A 49 -1.44 7.49 -4.31
CA GLN A 49 -0.79 8.80 -4.32
C GLN A 49 0.02 9.06 -5.58
N HIS A 50 0.63 8.02 -6.14
CA HIS A 50 1.60 8.12 -7.22
C HIS A 50 1.15 7.41 -8.50
N HIS A 51 -0.16 7.27 -8.72
CA HIS A 51 -0.73 6.62 -9.91
C HIS A 51 -0.26 7.21 -11.25
N TYR A 52 0.32 8.42 -11.24
CA TYR A 52 0.90 9.10 -12.39
C TYR A 52 2.39 8.76 -12.64
N LEU A 53 3.07 8.07 -11.72
CA LEU A 53 4.46 7.67 -11.89
C LEU A 53 4.52 6.34 -12.65
N SER A 54 4.78 6.42 -13.95
CA SER A 54 5.02 5.26 -14.81
C SER A 54 6.23 5.52 -15.70
N PRO A 55 7.25 4.63 -15.73
CA PRO A 55 7.36 3.34 -15.05
C PRO A 55 8.18 3.46 -13.76
N GLU A 56 7.57 3.90 -12.65
CA GLU A 56 8.23 3.90 -11.33
C GLU A 56 7.76 2.72 -10.47
N PRO A 57 8.55 2.31 -9.46
CA PRO A 57 8.23 1.16 -8.63
C PRO A 57 6.85 1.28 -7.95
N PRO A 58 6.08 0.19 -7.87
CA PRO A 58 4.70 0.21 -7.38
C PRO A 58 4.58 0.37 -5.86
N ASN A 59 5.69 0.36 -5.12
CA ASN A 59 5.69 0.50 -3.67
C ASN A 59 6.96 1.21 -3.18
N ASP A 60 6.83 1.81 -1.99
CA ASP A 60 7.86 2.64 -1.37
C ASP A 60 9.12 1.84 -1.00
N PHE A 61 8.94 0.56 -0.64
CA PHE A 61 10.06 -0.34 -0.37
C PHE A 61 10.94 -0.56 -1.61
N ALA A 62 10.32 -0.91 -2.74
CA ALA A 62 11.01 -1.08 -4.02
C ALA A 62 11.71 0.21 -4.46
N TYR A 63 11.05 1.36 -4.28
CA TYR A 63 11.64 2.68 -4.54
C TYR A 63 12.91 2.89 -3.72
N TRP A 64 12.84 2.71 -2.41
CA TRP A 64 13.97 2.96 -1.52
C TRP A 64 15.14 2.00 -1.78
N LEU A 65 14.86 0.71 -1.95
CA LEU A 65 15.86 -0.30 -2.28
C LEU A 65 16.60 0.04 -3.59
N THR A 66 15.86 0.49 -4.62
CA THR A 66 16.41 0.82 -5.93
C THR A 66 17.16 2.15 -5.94
N ASN A 67 16.55 3.20 -5.42
CA ASN A 67 17.01 4.57 -5.65
C ASN A 67 17.90 5.10 -4.51
N VAL A 68 17.75 4.56 -3.29
CA VAL A 68 18.55 4.99 -2.13
C VAL A 68 19.68 4.02 -1.87
N LEU A 69 19.39 2.71 -1.78
CA LEU A 69 20.42 1.70 -1.53
C LEU A 69 21.12 1.20 -2.80
N ASN A 70 20.61 1.56 -3.98
CA ASN A 70 21.12 1.12 -5.28
C ASN A 70 21.18 -0.42 -5.44
N ILE A 71 20.28 -1.14 -4.77
CA ILE A 71 20.13 -2.60 -4.84
C ILE A 71 19.02 -2.92 -5.85
N LYS A 72 19.30 -2.71 -7.13
CA LYS A 72 18.30 -2.82 -8.21
C LYS A 72 17.59 -4.17 -8.24
N GLU A 73 18.33 -5.26 -8.11
CA GLU A 73 17.78 -6.62 -8.09
C GLU A 73 16.73 -6.80 -6.98
N LEU A 74 17.04 -6.40 -5.75
CA LEU A 74 16.11 -6.50 -4.62
C LEU A 74 14.93 -5.55 -4.78
N GLY A 75 15.17 -4.36 -5.33
CA GLY A 75 14.10 -3.41 -5.68
C GLY A 75 13.14 -3.98 -6.72
N GLU A 76 13.64 -4.65 -7.76
CA GLU A 76 12.84 -5.34 -8.78
C GLU A 76 12.04 -6.50 -8.18
N LEU A 77 12.64 -7.29 -7.29
CA LEU A 77 11.92 -8.34 -6.55
C LEU A 77 10.72 -7.77 -5.78
N PHE A 78 10.91 -6.65 -5.07
CA PHE A 78 9.83 -5.97 -4.36
C PHE A 78 8.80 -5.33 -5.30
N ALA A 79 9.24 -4.80 -6.45
CA ALA A 79 8.35 -4.23 -7.46
C ALA A 79 7.49 -5.30 -8.16
N SER A 80 7.99 -6.53 -8.27
CA SER A 80 7.27 -7.65 -8.91
C SER A 80 6.09 -8.19 -8.08
N VAL A 81 5.97 -7.78 -6.82
CA VAL A 81 4.86 -8.22 -5.95
C VAL A 81 3.56 -7.55 -6.39
N ASP A 82 2.61 -8.36 -6.84
CA ASP A 82 1.25 -7.92 -7.17
C ASP A 82 0.46 -7.55 -5.91
N THR A 83 0.71 -6.35 -5.37
CA THR A 83 0.15 -5.91 -4.09
C THR A 83 -1.38 -5.95 -4.03
N PRO A 84 -2.15 -5.57 -5.08
CA PRO A 84 -3.61 -5.68 -5.07
C PRO A 84 -4.15 -7.11 -4.95
N ALA A 85 -3.39 -8.13 -5.34
CA ALA A 85 -3.84 -9.52 -5.25
C ALA A 85 -3.94 -10.05 -3.80
N PHE A 86 -3.37 -9.33 -2.83
CA PHE A 86 -3.40 -9.74 -1.42
C PHE A 86 -4.65 -9.21 -0.73
N LEU A 87 -5.49 -10.12 -0.23
CA LEU A 87 -6.70 -9.76 0.55
C LEU A 87 -6.37 -9.28 1.98
N ASN A 88 -5.14 -9.52 2.42
CA ASN A 88 -4.71 -9.36 3.80
C ASN A 88 -3.29 -8.77 3.86
N MET A 89 -3.11 -7.72 4.67
CA MET A 89 -1.82 -7.05 4.84
C MET A 89 -0.76 -7.90 5.56
N GLU A 90 -1.16 -8.85 6.40
CA GLU A 90 -0.25 -9.84 6.99
C GLU A 90 0.32 -10.78 5.94
N ALA A 91 -0.51 -11.27 5.00
CA ALA A 91 -0.03 -12.11 3.91
C ALA A 91 0.96 -11.35 3.01
N LEU A 92 0.67 -10.08 2.72
CA LEU A 92 1.59 -9.22 1.98
C LEU A 92 2.88 -8.95 2.76
N ARG A 93 2.79 -8.71 4.07
CA ARG A 93 3.97 -8.57 4.95
C ARG A 93 4.85 -9.82 4.87
N SER A 94 4.26 -11.01 5.06
CA SER A 94 5.00 -12.28 5.00
C SER A 94 5.70 -12.43 3.65
N ARG A 95 5.05 -12.09 2.54
CA ARG A 95 5.69 -12.14 1.22
C ARG A 95 6.95 -11.27 1.13
N PHE A 96 6.90 -10.04 1.65
CA PHE A 96 8.07 -9.16 1.65
C PHE A 96 9.16 -9.65 2.61
N VAL A 97 8.77 -10.17 3.78
CA VAL A 97 9.69 -10.79 4.74
C VAL A 97 10.42 -11.96 4.10
N ASP A 98 9.70 -12.88 3.46
CA ASP A 98 10.27 -14.06 2.80
C ASP A 98 11.25 -13.66 1.69
N LEU A 99 10.86 -12.71 0.83
CA LEU A 99 11.74 -12.21 -0.24
C LEU A 99 13.05 -11.63 0.32
N LEU A 100 12.94 -10.85 1.39
CA LEU A 100 14.09 -10.18 1.99
C LEU A 100 14.98 -11.15 2.77
N GLU A 101 14.41 -12.12 3.47
CA GLU A 101 15.13 -13.20 4.15
C GLU A 101 15.91 -14.06 3.16
N CYS A 102 15.27 -14.52 2.09
CA CYS A 102 15.93 -15.30 1.04
C CYS A 102 17.09 -14.51 0.42
N TRP A 103 16.86 -13.24 0.07
CA TRP A 103 17.90 -12.41 -0.51
C TRP A 103 19.07 -12.19 0.46
N LEU A 104 18.81 -11.95 1.74
CA LEU A 104 19.83 -11.75 2.78
C LEU A 104 20.61 -13.03 3.15
N ALA A 105 20.02 -14.21 2.93
CA ALA A 105 20.72 -15.48 3.12
C ALA A 105 21.80 -15.70 2.05
N GLU A 106 21.54 -15.23 0.82
CA GLU A 106 22.43 -15.39 -0.33
C GLU A 106 23.41 -14.21 -0.48
N ASN A 107 23.03 -13.02 0.02
CA ASN A 107 23.79 -11.79 -0.16
C ASN A 107 24.23 -11.20 1.19
N LYS A 108 25.55 -10.96 1.33
CA LYS A 108 26.07 -10.17 2.45
C LYS A 108 26.01 -8.70 2.10
N TYR A 109 25.24 -7.94 2.87
CA TYR A 109 25.17 -6.47 2.74
C TYR A 109 25.77 -5.81 3.98
N ALA A 110 26.51 -4.72 3.81
CA ALA A 110 27.21 -4.07 4.92
C ALA A 110 27.20 -2.54 4.84
N VAL A 111 26.52 -1.98 3.84
CA VAL A 111 26.49 -0.54 3.59
C VAL A 111 25.20 0.03 4.18
N ASP A 112 25.31 1.12 4.92
CA ASP A 112 24.14 1.89 5.34
C ASP A 112 23.83 2.97 4.30
N CYS A 113 22.56 3.38 4.20
CA CYS A 113 22.19 4.53 3.40
C CYS A 113 22.89 5.80 3.90
N PRO A 114 23.04 6.83 3.04
CA PRO A 114 23.49 8.14 3.49
C PRO A 114 22.62 8.70 4.63
N PRO A 115 23.20 9.47 5.56
CA PRO A 115 22.42 10.13 6.62
C PRO A 115 21.29 11.00 6.04
N GLY A 116 20.08 10.85 6.58
CA GLY A 116 18.89 11.57 6.11
C GLY A 116 18.13 10.87 4.99
N GLN A 117 18.64 9.75 4.45
CA GLN A 117 17.96 8.93 3.46
C GLN A 117 17.45 7.60 4.05
N GLU A 118 17.34 7.50 5.37
CA GLU A 118 16.74 6.31 5.98
C GLU A 118 15.31 6.08 5.50
N PHE A 119 14.88 4.83 5.48
CA PHE A 119 13.48 4.50 5.26
C PHE A 119 12.69 4.82 6.53
N TYR A 120 11.67 5.66 6.43
CA TYR A 120 10.84 6.06 7.56
C TYR A 120 9.51 5.34 7.54
N PHE A 121 9.31 4.43 8.48
CA PHE A 121 8.05 3.70 8.59
C PHE A 121 6.93 4.64 9.03
N THR A 122 5.91 4.67 8.19
CA THR A 122 4.72 5.51 8.33
C THR A 122 3.50 4.61 8.29
N ALA A 123 2.51 4.91 9.12
CA ALA A 123 1.21 4.25 9.10
C ALA A 123 0.13 5.24 8.70
N CYS A 124 -1.03 4.72 8.32
CA CYS A 124 -2.23 5.54 8.24
C CYS A 124 -3.46 4.88 8.83
N ARG A 125 -4.28 5.70 9.49
CA ARG A 125 -5.64 5.34 9.88
C ARG A 125 -6.60 5.86 8.82
N THR A 126 -7.37 4.97 8.19
CA THR A 126 -8.41 5.37 7.25
C THR A 126 -9.74 5.59 7.96
N PHE A 127 -10.43 6.64 7.58
CA PHE A 127 -11.80 6.95 7.95
C PHE A 127 -12.68 6.81 6.70
N VAL A 128 -13.71 5.98 6.79
CA VAL A 128 -14.69 5.78 5.72
C VAL A 128 -15.93 6.60 6.06
N LEU A 129 -16.35 7.45 5.13
CA LEU A 129 -17.48 8.35 5.32
C LEU A 129 -18.52 8.12 4.21
N PRO A 130 -19.80 7.91 4.55
CA PRO A 130 -20.84 7.81 3.54
C PRO A 130 -21.01 9.17 2.84
N LEU A 131 -21.20 9.11 1.52
CA LEU A 131 -21.60 10.25 0.70
C LEU A 131 -23.14 10.36 0.67
N PRO A 132 -23.71 11.53 0.35
CA PRO A 132 -25.17 11.68 0.24
C PRO A 132 -25.76 10.98 -1.00
N TYR A 133 -24.99 10.17 -1.71
CA TYR A 133 -25.39 9.50 -2.94
C TYR A 133 -25.65 8.02 -2.70
N THR A 134 -26.77 7.55 -3.25
CA THR A 134 -27.17 6.14 -3.31
C THR A 134 -27.66 5.81 -4.72
N ALA A 135 -27.51 4.57 -5.14
CA ALA A 135 -28.04 4.09 -6.43
C ALA A 135 -28.85 2.80 -6.24
N GLY A 136 -30.09 2.79 -6.68
CA GLY A 136 -30.98 1.63 -6.70
C GLY A 136 -30.88 0.80 -7.99
N ASP A 137 -30.39 1.40 -9.07
CA ASP A 137 -30.19 0.77 -10.38
C ASP A 137 -28.92 1.26 -11.09
N LEU A 138 -28.68 0.77 -12.31
CA LEU A 138 -27.48 1.08 -13.10
C LEU A 138 -27.46 2.50 -13.66
N GLU A 139 -28.63 3.09 -13.93
CA GLU A 139 -28.73 4.46 -14.44
C GLU A 139 -28.35 5.44 -13.34
N GLU A 140 -28.94 5.29 -12.15
CA GLU A 140 -28.57 6.06 -10.97
C GLU A 140 -27.09 5.86 -10.60
N PHE A 141 -26.55 4.64 -10.75
CA PHE A 141 -25.14 4.37 -10.48
C PHE A 141 -24.23 5.17 -11.42
N ALA A 142 -24.51 5.16 -12.73
CA ALA A 142 -23.75 5.90 -13.73
C ALA A 142 -23.79 7.42 -13.47
N GLU A 143 -24.96 7.96 -13.13
CA GLU A 143 -25.09 9.38 -12.78
C GLU A 143 -24.28 9.77 -11.54
N VAL A 144 -24.16 8.87 -10.56
CA VAL A 144 -23.37 9.14 -9.35
C VAL A 144 -21.87 9.05 -9.63
N LEU A 145 -21.42 8.19 -10.55
CA LEU A 145 -20.01 8.12 -10.94
C LEU A 145 -19.46 9.47 -11.45
N GLU A 146 -20.29 10.29 -12.10
CA GLU A 146 -19.91 11.63 -12.55
C GLU A 146 -19.77 12.66 -11.40
N LYS A 147 -20.33 12.36 -10.22
CA LYS A 147 -20.39 13.26 -9.06
C LYS A 147 -19.34 12.94 -7.99
N ILE A 148 -18.84 11.71 -7.95
CA ILE A 148 -17.90 11.26 -6.91
C ILE A 148 -16.44 11.54 -7.26
N SER A 149 -15.61 11.71 -6.23
CA SER A 149 -14.17 11.85 -6.42
C SER A 149 -13.49 10.51 -6.71
N ILE A 150 -12.27 10.57 -7.27
CA ILE A 150 -11.40 9.40 -7.46
C ILE A 150 -11.14 8.63 -6.15
N ASN A 151 -11.18 9.30 -4.99
CA ASN A 151 -11.02 8.63 -3.69
C ASN A 151 -12.20 7.72 -3.34
N SER A 152 -13.41 8.07 -3.78
CA SER A 152 -14.59 7.22 -3.62
C SER A 152 -14.52 6.00 -4.55
N LEU A 153 -14.09 6.21 -5.80
CA LEU A 153 -13.87 5.11 -6.74
C LEU A 153 -12.77 4.16 -6.23
N TYR A 154 -11.64 4.70 -5.77
CA TYR A 154 -10.54 3.92 -5.23
C TYR A 154 -10.98 3.12 -3.99
N PHE A 155 -11.75 3.74 -3.08
CA PHE A 155 -12.30 3.05 -1.93
C PHE A 155 -13.11 1.83 -2.36
N HIS A 156 -14.10 1.99 -3.25
CA HIS A 156 -14.99 0.89 -3.62
C HIS A 156 -14.32 -0.19 -4.47
N VAL A 157 -13.37 0.17 -5.34
CA VAL A 157 -12.71 -0.79 -6.24
C VAL A 157 -11.59 -1.56 -5.54
N PHE A 158 -10.83 -0.90 -4.67
CA PHE A 158 -9.62 -1.49 -4.07
C PHE A 158 -9.74 -1.69 -2.56
N GLU A 159 -10.01 -0.62 -1.81
CA GLU A 159 -9.86 -0.66 -0.36
C GLU A 159 -11.01 -1.40 0.36
N ALA A 160 -12.24 -1.30 -0.15
CA ALA A 160 -13.41 -2.00 0.39
C ALA A 160 -13.22 -3.52 0.33
N ARG A 161 -12.69 -4.03 -0.80
CA ARG A 161 -12.38 -5.45 -0.98
C ARG A 161 -11.43 -5.97 0.10
N MET A 162 -10.32 -5.28 0.30
CA MET A 162 -9.31 -5.63 1.31
C MET A 162 -9.84 -5.51 2.73
N ARG A 163 -10.64 -4.47 3.03
CA ARG A 163 -11.23 -4.25 4.36
C ARG A 163 -12.30 -5.27 4.73
N LEU A 164 -13.06 -5.72 3.73
CA LEU A 164 -14.15 -6.67 3.91
C LEU A 164 -13.67 -8.12 3.76
N GLU A 165 -12.40 -8.33 3.40
CA GLU A 165 -11.79 -9.63 3.10
C GLU A 165 -12.62 -10.45 2.10
N LYS A 166 -13.16 -9.77 1.07
CA LYS A 166 -13.95 -10.40 -0.01
C LYS A 166 -13.16 -10.40 -1.31
N GLU A 167 -13.48 -11.30 -2.23
CA GLU A 167 -12.85 -11.32 -3.56
C GLU A 167 -13.50 -10.32 -4.53
N GLU A 168 -14.78 -10.00 -4.32
CA GLU A 168 -15.58 -9.13 -5.17
C GLU A 168 -15.92 -7.80 -4.46
N ASN A 169 -16.07 -6.75 -5.27
CA ASN A 169 -16.44 -5.38 -4.90
C ASN A 169 -17.95 -5.13 -5.01
#